data_AF-F1L1Q6-F1
#
_entry.id   AF-F1L1Q6-F1
#
_cell.length_a   1.000
_cell.length_b   1.000
_cell.length_c   1.000
_cell.angle_alpha   90.00
_cell.angle_beta   90.00
_cell.angle_gamma   90.00
#
_symmetry.space_group_name_H-M   'P 1'
#
loop_
_entity.id
_entity.type
_entity.pdbx_description
1 polymer ?
#
loop_
_entity_poly.entity_id
_entity_poly.type
_entity_poly.pdbx_seq_one_letter_code
_entity_poly.pdbx_strand_id
1 'polypeptide(L)'
;MMATLEQCYRWSRKVATSEWSDINEDDSIAKVCSKQTYKYAVDYLLPINIEDGGLYSMFILPYPSNVMKHIMNANSVIDLIESHKNEVIGFDFAMKEGLFVRYLNTDVVYGFVALFLVSITLLSSTCSPLFTIAVLLTIAQAMICAYFTYRVLFRMDFFPFISLLAVVLLLGIGADDAFILRQSWRKARNTASTTPLVRLVECALERSFATMAVTSATTICALLANTVSHITAVKCFGVFAALCILFNFILILTWLPACLLYQHNRYLVTVEATFRCAWRILEKIRLKMPFENGYKQRFYVVIASILRIFIVRLKFLTIFVFAFLFILSLYVLLINPGVNLPSKDYFQYFRNGHIIEQYDAFYKHRFKHAKSKTIPLIFQLAYGFDPLHSSHYFKPQITEKLEIWPRDEFELDNIDSLQELNRICEHISTSEFITSLPRDIFHPSACFVDKILAYMGRPCSLTLMDCCVEANMSRHIGNVSSCLSKMYSQYEFLLTQPADLNLPFGRALFVDDLENGRRYGIHIIAFLTNYTFTFDYAKMKRYY
;
A
#
# COMPACT_ATOMS: atom_id res chain seq x y z
N MET A 1 -31.70 -25.85 11.62
CA MET A 1 -30.63 -25.90 10.61
C MET A 1 -29.47 -26.79 11.05
N MET A 2 -28.84 -26.56 12.21
CA MET A 2 -27.77 -27.43 12.73
C MET A 2 -28.24 -28.88 13.00
N ALA A 3 -29.38 -29.06 13.69
CA ALA A 3 -29.95 -30.39 13.92
C ALA A 3 -30.29 -31.13 12.61
N THR A 4 -30.76 -30.39 11.59
CA THR A 4 -31.02 -30.94 10.25
C THR A 4 -29.73 -31.25 9.49
N LEU A 5 -28.66 -30.44 9.63
CA LEU A 5 -27.34 -30.71 9.05
C LEU A 5 -26.62 -31.89 9.71
N GLU A 6 -26.75 -32.05 11.02
CA GLU A 6 -26.22 -33.20 11.76
C GLU A 6 -26.98 -34.48 11.39
N GLN A 7 -28.29 -34.39 11.22
CA GLN A 7 -29.11 -35.46 10.64
C GLN A 7 -28.71 -35.75 9.18
N CYS A 8 -28.45 -34.74 8.34
CA CYS A 8 -27.93 -34.94 6.97
C CYS A 8 -26.53 -35.60 6.97
N TYR A 9 -25.65 -35.21 7.90
CA TYR A 9 -24.30 -35.78 8.02
C TYR A 9 -24.36 -37.25 8.44
N ARG A 10 -25.16 -37.58 9.48
CA ARG A 10 -25.38 -38.97 9.91
C ARG A 10 -26.06 -39.82 8.83
N TRP A 11 -27.00 -39.24 8.08
CA TRP A 11 -27.64 -39.89 6.93
C TRP A 11 -26.66 -40.15 5.78
N SER A 12 -25.86 -39.15 5.38
CA SER A 12 -24.84 -39.33 4.33
C SER A 12 -23.77 -40.37 4.68
N ARG A 13 -23.38 -40.45 5.97
CA ARG A 13 -22.43 -41.46 6.46
C ARG A 13 -23.04 -42.86 6.46
N LYS A 14 -24.34 -43.01 6.78
CA LYS A 14 -25.08 -44.27 6.64
C LYS A 14 -25.15 -44.72 5.18
N VAL A 15 -25.54 -43.83 4.26
CA VAL A 15 -25.62 -44.09 2.81
C VAL A 15 -24.26 -44.50 2.21
N ALA A 16 -23.17 -43.95 2.72
CA ALA A 16 -21.81 -44.31 2.27
C ALA A 16 -21.33 -45.68 2.75
N THR A 17 -21.99 -46.28 3.75
CA THR A 17 -21.61 -47.57 4.37
C THR A 17 -22.57 -48.73 4.06
N SER A 18 -23.77 -48.46 3.55
CA SER A 18 -24.77 -49.48 3.20
C SER A 18 -24.86 -49.65 1.68
N GLU A 19 -24.92 -50.89 1.19
CA GLU A 19 -25.29 -51.18 -0.20
C GLU A 19 -26.67 -50.57 -0.52
N TRP A 20 -26.79 -50.06 -1.75
CA TRP A 20 -27.81 -49.11 -2.21
C TRP A 20 -29.28 -49.60 -2.17
N SER A 21 -29.56 -50.82 -1.70
CA SER A 21 -30.88 -51.46 -1.80
C SER A 21 -31.83 -51.23 -0.62
N ASP A 22 -31.38 -50.66 0.50
CA ASP A 22 -32.17 -50.61 1.76
C ASP A 22 -32.66 -49.19 2.17
N ILE A 23 -32.59 -48.18 1.30
CA ILE A 23 -32.94 -46.80 1.66
C ILE A 23 -34.29 -46.41 1.06
N ASN A 24 -35.35 -46.46 1.88
CA ASN A 24 -36.69 -45.99 1.52
C ASN A 24 -36.70 -44.46 1.25
N GLU A 25 -37.25 -44.06 0.10
CA GLU A 25 -37.33 -42.66 -0.38
C GLU A 25 -38.29 -41.74 0.41
N ASP A 26 -39.05 -42.27 1.37
CA ASP A 26 -40.10 -41.53 2.10
C ASP A 26 -39.63 -40.84 3.40
N ASP A 27 -38.34 -40.87 3.71
CA ASP A 27 -37.81 -40.12 4.85
C ASP A 27 -37.88 -38.60 4.55
N SER A 28 -38.66 -37.87 5.35
CA SER A 28 -38.76 -36.40 5.30
C SER A 28 -37.40 -35.67 5.32
N ILE A 29 -36.36 -36.34 5.82
CA ILE A 29 -34.96 -35.90 5.86
C ILE A 29 -34.32 -35.95 4.45
N ALA A 30 -34.65 -36.95 3.61
CA ALA A 30 -34.12 -37.09 2.25
C ALA A 30 -34.56 -35.94 1.32
N LYS A 31 -35.77 -35.40 1.51
CA LYS A 31 -36.28 -34.24 0.75
C LYS A 31 -35.55 -32.93 1.09
N VAL A 32 -35.05 -32.77 2.32
CA VAL A 32 -34.32 -31.56 2.76
C VAL A 32 -32.80 -31.71 2.53
N CYS A 33 -32.28 -32.92 2.70
CA CYS A 33 -30.87 -33.25 2.54
C CYS A 33 -30.56 -33.73 1.12
N SER A 34 -30.80 -32.90 0.09
CA SER A 34 -30.18 -33.19 -1.20
C SER A 34 -28.64 -33.13 -1.02
N LYS A 35 -27.91 -34.09 -1.61
CA LYS A 35 -26.44 -34.13 -1.55
C LYS A 35 -25.80 -32.80 -1.99
N GLN A 36 -26.45 -32.08 -2.91
CA GLN A 36 -26.02 -30.77 -3.39
C GLN A 36 -26.24 -29.67 -2.34
N THR A 37 -27.39 -29.65 -1.67
CA THR A 37 -27.70 -28.64 -0.63
C THR A 37 -26.79 -28.80 0.58
N TYR A 38 -26.52 -30.05 1.00
CA TYR A 38 -25.57 -30.34 2.07
C TYR A 38 -24.15 -29.91 1.68
N LYS A 39 -23.70 -30.28 0.47
CA LYS A 39 -22.38 -29.88 -0.05
C LYS A 39 -22.24 -28.36 -0.14
N TYR A 40 -23.27 -27.66 -0.60
CA TYR A 40 -23.28 -26.20 -0.66
C TYR A 40 -23.18 -25.56 0.74
N ALA A 41 -23.99 -26.04 1.70
CA ALA A 41 -23.97 -25.51 3.06
C ALA A 41 -22.61 -25.72 3.76
N VAL A 42 -22.00 -26.90 3.58
CA VAL A 42 -20.70 -27.22 4.18
C VAL A 42 -19.54 -26.51 3.47
N ASP A 43 -19.54 -26.45 2.14
CA ASP A 43 -18.42 -25.85 1.39
C ASP A 43 -18.44 -24.31 1.45
N TYR A 44 -19.63 -23.69 1.55
CA TYR A 44 -19.78 -22.22 1.46
C TYR A 44 -20.22 -21.52 2.73
N LEU A 45 -21.13 -22.09 3.53
CA LEU A 45 -21.79 -21.35 4.63
C LEU A 45 -21.21 -21.64 6.01
N LEU A 46 -20.57 -22.79 6.19
CA LEU A 46 -20.06 -23.26 7.48
C LEU A 46 -18.53 -23.25 7.55
N PRO A 47 -17.96 -23.08 8.75
CA PRO A 47 -16.52 -23.19 8.98
C PRO A 47 -16.03 -24.64 8.87
N ILE A 48 -14.74 -24.81 8.57
CA ILE A 48 -14.07 -26.12 8.41
C ILE A 48 -14.06 -26.90 9.73
N ASN A 49 -13.80 -26.23 10.86
CA ASN A 49 -13.84 -26.82 12.20
C ASN A 49 -15.07 -26.30 12.95
N ILE A 50 -16.00 -27.19 13.26
CA ILE A 50 -17.24 -26.88 14.00
C ILE A 50 -17.02 -27.03 15.52
N GLU A 51 -15.95 -27.70 15.95
CA GLU A 51 -15.67 -28.05 17.35
C GLU A 51 -15.04 -26.88 18.16
N ASP A 52 -14.46 -25.88 17.49
CA ASP A 52 -13.77 -24.74 18.11
C ASP A 52 -14.75 -23.65 18.58
N GLY A 53 -15.65 -23.99 19.51
CA GLY A 53 -16.31 -23.08 20.48
C GLY A 53 -17.11 -21.85 20.00
N GLY A 54 -17.16 -21.56 18.70
CA GLY A 54 -17.86 -20.42 18.13
C GLY A 54 -18.73 -20.85 16.95
N LEU A 55 -20.05 -20.79 17.12
CA LEU A 55 -21.00 -21.00 16.03
C LEU A 55 -21.01 -19.76 15.12
N TYR A 56 -20.25 -19.82 14.03
CA TYR A 56 -20.28 -18.79 12.99
C TYR A 56 -20.97 -19.35 11.74
N SER A 57 -21.83 -18.55 11.13
CA SER A 57 -22.45 -18.87 9.84
C SER A 57 -22.25 -17.71 8.87
N MET A 58 -21.90 -18.01 7.63
CA MET A 58 -21.82 -17.01 6.57
C MET A 58 -23.16 -16.90 5.85
N PHE A 59 -23.56 -15.67 5.53
CA PHE A 59 -24.69 -15.38 4.66
C PHE A 59 -24.17 -14.75 3.36
N ILE A 60 -24.53 -15.33 2.22
CA ILE A 60 -24.15 -14.84 0.90
C ILE A 60 -25.37 -14.18 0.27
N LEU A 61 -25.24 -12.91 -0.11
CA LEU A 61 -26.28 -12.17 -0.80
C LEU A 61 -26.20 -12.42 -2.32
N PRO A 62 -27.33 -12.49 -3.03
CA PRO A 62 -27.38 -12.79 -4.47
C PRO A 62 -27.04 -11.58 -5.35
N TYR A 63 -26.17 -10.69 -4.87
CA TYR A 63 -25.75 -9.49 -5.59
C TYR A 63 -24.24 -9.50 -5.77
N PRO A 64 -23.73 -9.24 -6.99
CA PRO A 64 -22.31 -9.12 -7.19
C PRO A 64 -21.77 -7.91 -6.42
N SER A 65 -20.59 -8.05 -5.84
CA SER A 65 -19.94 -7.02 -5.01
C SER A 65 -19.85 -5.65 -5.71
N ASN A 66 -19.60 -5.64 -7.02
CA ASN A 66 -19.53 -4.43 -7.84
C ASN A 66 -20.86 -3.67 -7.89
N VAL A 67 -21.98 -4.38 -8.01
CA VAL A 67 -23.32 -3.78 -8.00
C VAL A 67 -23.65 -3.28 -6.60
N MET A 68 -23.24 -4.05 -5.58
CA MET A 68 -23.43 -3.67 -4.20
C MET A 68 -22.73 -2.34 -3.85
N LYS A 69 -21.54 -2.10 -4.41
CA LYS A 69 -20.78 -0.84 -4.30
C LYS A 69 -21.57 0.40 -4.76
N HIS A 70 -22.46 0.24 -5.75
CA HIS A 70 -23.25 1.33 -6.31
C HIS A 70 -24.66 1.45 -5.70
N ILE A 71 -25.30 0.31 -5.40
CA ILE A 71 -26.66 0.28 -4.86
C ILE A 71 -26.70 0.72 -3.40
N MET A 72 -25.71 0.32 -2.61
CA MET A 72 -25.74 0.58 -1.18
C MET A 72 -24.90 1.80 -0.82
N ASN A 73 -25.54 2.83 -0.27
CA ASN A 73 -24.82 3.84 0.49
C ASN A 73 -24.08 3.13 1.63
N ALA A 74 -22.74 3.16 1.60
CA ALA A 74 -21.92 2.48 2.61
C ALA A 74 -22.34 2.86 4.04
N ASN A 75 -22.82 4.08 4.26
CA ASN A 75 -23.27 4.57 5.56
C ASN A 75 -24.53 3.83 6.04
N SER A 76 -25.57 3.67 5.23
CA SER A 76 -26.80 2.98 5.68
C SER A 76 -26.55 1.51 6.00
N VAL A 77 -25.60 0.87 5.33
CA VAL A 77 -25.20 -0.51 5.61
C VAL A 77 -24.33 -0.59 6.85
N ILE A 78 -23.37 0.31 7.01
CA ILE A 78 -22.53 0.37 8.21
C ILE A 78 -23.41 0.68 9.42
N ASP A 79 -24.35 1.62 9.33
CA ASP A 79 -25.28 1.97 10.42
C ASP A 79 -26.21 0.79 10.77
N LEU A 80 -26.72 0.07 9.75
CA LEU A 80 -27.52 -1.14 9.95
C LEU A 80 -26.70 -2.29 10.57
N ILE A 81 -25.42 -2.42 10.21
CA ILE A 81 -24.53 -3.46 10.74
C ILE A 81 -24.00 -3.08 12.13
N GLU A 82 -23.73 -1.78 12.38
CA GLU A 82 -23.35 -1.27 13.69
C GLU A 82 -24.49 -1.38 14.69
N SER A 83 -25.74 -1.20 14.25
CA SER A 83 -26.91 -1.49 15.10
C SER A 83 -27.08 -2.98 15.42
N HIS A 84 -26.55 -3.88 14.58
CA HIS A 84 -26.54 -5.34 14.79
C HIS A 84 -25.15 -5.90 15.10
N LYS A 85 -24.26 -5.09 15.70
CA LYS A 85 -22.84 -5.42 15.94
C LYS A 85 -22.61 -6.64 16.83
N ASN A 86 -23.62 -7.04 17.61
CA ASN A 86 -23.56 -8.25 18.43
C ASN A 86 -23.87 -9.54 17.63
N GLU A 87 -24.51 -9.41 16.47
CA GLU A 87 -24.90 -10.54 15.61
C GLU A 87 -23.98 -10.67 14.38
N VAL A 88 -23.48 -9.54 13.86
CA VAL A 88 -22.60 -9.49 12.70
C VAL A 88 -21.16 -9.20 13.12
N ILE A 89 -20.30 -10.21 12.96
CA ILE A 89 -18.90 -10.15 13.41
C ILE A 89 -17.97 -9.68 12.28
N GLY A 90 -18.34 -9.92 11.03
CA GLY A 90 -17.53 -9.54 9.87
C GLY A 90 -18.30 -9.63 8.55
N PHE A 91 -17.92 -8.82 7.57
CA PHE A 91 -18.46 -8.88 6.23
C PHE A 91 -17.42 -8.47 5.18
N ASP A 92 -17.59 -8.94 3.95
CA ASP A 92 -16.78 -8.55 2.79
C ASP A 92 -17.68 -8.28 1.58
N PHE A 93 -17.71 -7.02 1.15
CA PHE A 93 -18.41 -6.56 -0.06
C PHE A 93 -17.48 -5.88 -1.06
N ALA A 94 -16.16 -6.06 -0.96
CA ALA A 94 -15.16 -5.35 -1.77
C ALA A 94 -15.30 -3.80 -1.75
N MET A 95 -15.84 -3.25 -0.65
CA MET A 95 -16.04 -1.80 -0.45
C MET A 95 -14.88 -1.12 0.28
N LYS A 96 -13.81 -1.84 0.63
CA LYS A 96 -12.71 -1.36 1.49
C LYS A 96 -12.09 -0.07 0.99
N GLU A 97 -11.71 -0.02 -0.29
CA GLU A 97 -11.06 1.16 -0.88
C GLU A 97 -11.98 2.38 -0.87
N GLY A 98 -13.26 2.18 -1.22
CA GLY A 98 -14.25 3.25 -1.21
C GLY A 98 -14.50 3.78 0.20
N LEU A 99 -14.55 2.89 1.20
CA LEU A 99 -14.70 3.27 2.60
C LEU A 99 -13.45 3.96 3.14
N PHE A 100 -12.26 3.49 2.75
CA PHE A 100 -10.99 4.11 3.12
C PHE A 100 -10.92 5.56 2.68
N VAL A 101 -11.29 5.87 1.44
CA VAL A 101 -11.33 7.26 0.94
C VAL A 101 -12.35 8.12 1.71
N ARG A 102 -13.51 7.55 2.08
CA ARG A 102 -14.50 8.26 2.90
C ARG A 102 -13.99 8.56 4.30
N TYR A 103 -13.42 7.56 4.98
CA TYR A 103 -12.83 7.76 6.31
C TYR A 103 -11.64 8.70 6.27
N LEU A 104 -10.83 8.68 5.22
CA LEU A 104 -9.74 9.65 5.03
C LEU A 104 -10.28 11.08 5.03
N ASN A 105 -11.39 11.35 4.34
CA ASN A 105 -12.03 12.66 4.34
C ASN A 105 -12.60 13.04 5.71
N THR A 106 -13.21 12.09 6.43
CA THR A 106 -13.66 12.31 7.81
C THR A 106 -12.50 12.61 8.75
N ASP A 107 -11.37 11.91 8.57
CA ASP A 107 -10.19 12.03 9.42
C ASP A 107 -9.46 13.37 9.26
N VAL A 108 -9.68 14.10 8.16
CA VAL A 108 -9.19 15.48 8.01
C VAL A 108 -9.65 16.37 9.16
N VAL A 109 -10.82 16.09 9.76
CA VAL A 109 -11.32 16.79 10.96
C VAL A 109 -10.36 16.65 12.14
N TYR A 110 -9.75 15.47 12.34
CA TYR A 110 -8.74 15.30 13.39
C TYR A 110 -7.48 16.15 13.13
N GLY A 111 -7.15 16.41 11.86
CA GLY A 111 -6.12 17.39 11.49
C GLY A 111 -6.44 18.79 12.01
N PHE A 112 -7.69 19.24 11.89
CA PHE A 112 -8.14 20.52 12.46
C PHE A 112 -8.14 20.51 14.00
N VAL A 113 -8.49 19.39 14.64
CA VAL A 113 -8.38 19.25 16.10
C VAL A 113 -6.92 19.36 16.54
N ALA A 114 -5.99 18.71 15.83
CA ALA A 114 -4.56 18.83 16.11
C ALA A 114 -4.06 20.27 15.95
N LEU A 115 -4.47 20.96 14.87
CA LEU A 115 -4.17 22.37 14.64
C LEU A 115 -4.69 23.25 15.79
N PHE A 116 -5.92 22.99 16.27
CA PHE A 116 -6.51 23.70 17.40
C PHE A 116 -5.74 23.48 18.71
N LEU A 117 -5.35 22.23 19.00
CA LEU A 117 -4.54 21.93 20.18
C LEU A 117 -3.17 22.60 20.13
N VAL A 118 -2.48 22.56 18.98
CA VAL A 118 -1.20 23.26 18.79
C VAL A 118 -1.38 24.77 18.96
N SER A 119 -2.48 25.33 18.43
CA SER A 119 -2.81 26.75 18.63
C SER A 119 -2.99 27.12 20.12
N ILE A 120 -3.66 26.27 20.91
CA ILE A 120 -3.79 26.46 22.37
C ILE A 120 -2.42 26.41 23.04
N THR A 121 -1.55 25.46 22.68
CA THR A 121 -0.21 25.37 23.27
C THR A 121 0.66 26.59 22.95
N LEU A 122 0.61 27.08 21.70
CA LEU A 122 1.29 28.30 21.26
C LEU A 122 0.76 29.54 21.99
N LEU A 123 -0.57 29.64 22.15
CA LEU A 123 -1.23 30.74 22.84
C LEU A 123 -0.91 30.74 24.34
N SER A 124 -0.95 29.59 25.01
CA SER A 124 -0.59 29.45 26.43
C SER A 124 0.89 29.77 26.67
N SER A 125 1.77 29.43 25.73
CA SER A 125 3.20 29.67 25.87
C SER A 125 3.60 31.11 25.57
N THR A 126 2.97 31.74 24.58
CA THR A 126 3.36 33.08 24.09
C THR A 126 2.48 34.20 24.63
N CYS A 127 1.27 33.89 25.10
CA CYS A 127 0.21 34.84 25.50
C CYS A 127 -0.10 35.90 24.44
N SER A 128 0.12 35.59 23.15
CA SER A 128 -0.08 36.52 22.04
C SER A 128 -0.75 35.84 20.85
N PRO A 129 -1.99 36.22 20.50
CA PRO A 129 -2.72 35.59 19.40
C PRO A 129 -2.13 35.93 18.03
N LEU A 130 -1.54 37.12 17.85
CA LEU A 130 -0.90 37.52 16.60
C LEU A 130 0.28 36.62 16.23
N PHE A 131 1.11 36.25 17.23
CA PHE A 131 2.21 35.32 17.02
C PHE A 131 1.70 33.93 16.65
N THR A 132 0.69 33.43 17.37
CA THR A 132 0.07 32.13 17.06
C THR A 132 -0.47 32.09 15.63
N ILE A 133 -1.21 33.12 15.21
CA ILE A 133 -1.74 33.22 13.83
C ILE A 133 -0.59 33.25 12.81
N ALA A 134 0.48 34.02 13.07
CA ALA A 134 1.63 34.08 12.17
C ALA A 134 2.32 32.72 11.99
N VAL A 135 2.47 31.93 13.06
CA VAL A 135 3.05 30.58 12.99
C VAL A 135 2.14 29.64 12.20
N LEU A 136 0.83 29.65 12.44
CA LEU A 136 -0.12 28.81 11.70
C LEU A 136 -0.15 29.17 10.20
N LEU A 137 -0.10 30.47 9.87
CA LEU A 137 0.02 30.94 8.49
C LEU A 137 1.33 30.50 7.85
N THR A 138 2.44 30.52 8.60
CA THR A 138 3.74 30.04 8.13
C THR A 138 3.66 28.57 7.72
N ILE A 139 3.07 27.72 8.57
CA ILE A 139 2.88 26.28 8.30
C ILE A 139 1.97 26.08 7.08
N ALA A 140 0.85 26.80 7.00
CA ALA A 140 -0.08 26.69 5.87
C ALA A 140 0.57 27.13 4.55
N GLN A 141 1.30 28.25 4.56
CA GLN A 141 1.99 28.77 3.39
C GLN A 141 3.11 27.84 2.93
N ALA A 142 3.87 27.25 3.86
CA ALA A 142 4.89 26.25 3.55
C ALA A 142 4.30 25.06 2.78
N MET A 143 3.16 24.55 3.24
CA MET A 143 2.46 23.43 2.59
C MET A 143 1.95 23.81 1.18
N ILE A 144 1.38 25.00 1.00
CA ILE A 144 0.90 25.48 -0.30
C ILE A 144 2.07 25.64 -1.28
N CYS A 145 3.18 26.27 -0.86
CA CYS A 145 4.38 26.43 -1.67
C CYS A 145 5.01 25.09 -2.04
N ALA A 146 5.05 24.13 -1.10
CA ALA A 146 5.55 22.79 -1.34
C ALA A 146 4.69 22.04 -2.36
N TYR A 147 3.36 22.10 -2.24
CA TYR A 147 2.44 21.46 -3.19
C TYR A 147 2.54 22.09 -4.58
N PHE A 148 2.64 23.42 -4.68
CA PHE A 148 2.86 24.11 -5.94
C PHE A 148 4.18 23.66 -6.60
N THR A 149 5.27 23.61 -5.84
CA THR A 149 6.58 23.16 -6.35
C THR A 149 6.54 21.69 -6.79
N TYR A 150 5.91 20.82 -6.00
CA TYR A 150 5.73 19.41 -6.31
C TYR A 150 4.96 19.18 -7.63
N ARG A 151 3.84 19.87 -7.82
CA ARG A 151 2.97 19.68 -8.99
C ARG A 151 3.46 20.41 -10.23
N VAL A 152 3.88 21.67 -10.08
CA VAL A 152 4.17 22.55 -11.22
C VAL A 152 5.63 22.49 -11.63
N LEU A 153 6.56 22.60 -10.67
CA LEU A 153 8.00 22.62 -10.97
C LEU A 153 8.53 21.20 -11.23
N PHE A 154 8.21 20.24 -10.36
CA PHE A 154 8.68 18.86 -10.51
C PHE A 154 7.79 17.99 -11.41
N ARG A 155 6.64 18.49 -11.85
CA ARG A 155 5.69 17.79 -12.75
C ARG A 155 5.34 16.37 -12.27
N MET A 156 5.16 16.20 -10.96
CA MET A 156 4.79 14.94 -10.35
C MET A 156 3.26 14.77 -10.31
N ASP A 157 2.74 13.93 -11.20
CA ASP A 157 1.29 13.70 -11.37
C ASP A 157 0.69 12.79 -10.29
N PHE A 158 1.50 11.86 -9.76
CA PHE A 158 1.05 10.95 -8.72
C PHE A 158 1.18 11.59 -7.33
N PHE A 159 0.11 11.59 -6.54
CA PHE A 159 0.12 12.06 -5.15
C PHE A 159 -0.42 10.95 -4.23
N PRO A 160 0.46 10.21 -3.54
CA PRO A 160 0.03 9.10 -2.70
C PRO A 160 -0.62 9.61 -1.41
N PHE A 161 -1.60 8.90 -0.88
CA PHE A 161 -2.31 9.30 0.36
C PHE A 161 -1.37 9.45 1.57
N ILE A 162 -0.28 8.68 1.62
CA ILE A 162 0.74 8.80 2.67
C ILE A 162 1.41 10.17 2.72
N SER A 163 1.39 10.95 1.62
CA SER A 163 1.85 12.35 1.59
C SER A 163 1.06 13.26 2.54
N LEU A 164 -0.16 12.88 2.93
CA LEU A 164 -0.93 13.62 3.95
C LEU A 164 -0.28 13.55 5.34
N LEU A 165 0.53 12.52 5.63
CA LEU A 165 1.30 12.44 6.88
C LEU A 165 2.32 13.57 7.01
N ALA A 166 2.78 14.14 5.90
CA ALA A 166 3.68 15.29 5.91
C ALA A 166 3.04 16.51 6.59
N VAL A 167 1.71 16.66 6.52
CA VAL A 167 0.99 17.76 7.18
C VAL A 167 1.07 17.62 8.69
N VAL A 168 0.86 16.40 9.20
CA VAL A 168 0.95 16.10 10.64
C VAL A 168 2.38 16.28 11.14
N LEU A 169 3.36 15.81 10.35
CA LEU A 169 4.78 15.99 10.65
C LEU A 169 5.17 17.48 10.71
N LEU A 170 4.74 18.26 9.71
CA LEU A 170 5.05 19.68 9.61
C LEU A 170 4.45 20.49 10.75
N LEU A 171 3.25 20.14 11.22
CA LEU A 171 2.61 20.82 12.33
C LEU A 171 3.44 20.73 13.63
N GLY A 172 4.07 19.58 13.88
CA GLY A 172 4.96 19.39 15.03
C GLY A 172 6.27 20.16 14.88
N ILE A 173 6.97 19.93 13.76
CA ILE A 173 8.32 20.50 13.53
C ILE A 173 8.27 22.02 13.32
N GLY A 174 7.29 22.52 12.55
CA GLY A 174 7.19 23.95 12.25
C GLY A 174 6.89 24.82 13.48
N ALA A 175 6.20 24.28 14.48
CA ALA A 175 5.97 24.98 15.74
C ALA A 175 7.23 25.04 16.63
N ASP A 176 8.10 24.03 16.58
CA ASP A 176 9.34 23.97 17.38
C ASP A 176 10.33 25.08 17.02
N ASP A 177 10.62 25.23 15.73
CA ASP A 177 11.52 26.28 15.22
C ASP A 177 10.98 27.69 15.57
N ALA A 178 9.66 27.87 15.53
CA ALA A 178 9.03 29.13 15.95
C ALA A 178 9.25 29.43 17.45
N PHE A 179 9.25 28.41 18.32
CA PHE A 179 9.56 28.58 19.74
C PHE A 179 11.02 28.94 19.97
N ILE A 180 11.95 28.30 19.27
CA ILE A 180 13.40 28.57 19.36
C ILE A 180 13.68 30.04 19.01
N LEU A 181 13.12 30.51 17.89
CA LEU A 181 13.26 31.91 17.47
C LEU A 181 12.67 32.87 18.50
N ARG A 182 11.46 32.58 19.00
CA ARG A 182 10.78 33.43 20.00
C ARG A 182 11.55 33.51 21.31
N GLN A 183 12.12 32.41 21.77
CA GLN A 183 12.92 32.39 22.99
C GLN A 183 14.20 33.23 22.83
N SER A 184 14.87 33.11 21.68
CA SER A 184 16.07 33.88 21.35
C SER A 184 15.77 35.37 21.25
N TRP A 185 14.66 35.73 20.60
CA TRP A 185 14.14 37.10 20.55
C TRP A 185 13.89 37.68 21.94
N ARG A 186 13.22 36.93 22.82
CA ARG A 186 12.95 37.37 24.20
C ARG A 186 14.23 37.58 25.00
N LYS A 187 15.23 36.71 24.86
CA LYS A 187 16.53 36.86 25.52
C LYS A 187 17.29 38.09 25.00
N ALA A 188 17.29 38.30 23.69
CA ALA A 188 17.92 39.47 23.07
C ALA A 188 17.27 40.77 23.58
N ARG A 189 15.93 40.83 23.61
CA ARG A 189 15.17 41.96 24.14
C ARG A 189 15.49 42.28 25.60
N ASN A 190 15.59 41.26 26.45
CA ASN A 190 15.87 41.46 27.88
C ASN A 190 17.29 41.95 28.15
N THR A 191 18.24 41.67 27.25
CA THR A 191 19.65 42.07 27.41
C THR A 191 19.92 43.45 26.82
N ALA A 192 19.17 43.85 25.79
CA ALA A 192 19.38 45.07 25.03
C ALA A 192 18.05 45.82 24.80
N SER A 193 17.49 46.41 25.86
CA SER A 193 16.17 47.06 25.83
C SER A 193 16.12 48.37 25.03
N THR A 194 17.27 48.98 24.73
CA THR A 194 17.41 50.28 24.05
C THR A 194 18.06 50.21 22.66
N THR A 195 18.35 49.01 22.15
CA THR A 195 19.00 48.85 20.83
C THR A 195 18.02 49.04 19.66
N PRO A 196 18.51 49.51 18.49
CA PRO A 196 17.69 49.62 17.29
C PRO A 196 17.11 48.25 16.89
N LEU A 197 15.91 48.29 16.32
CA LEU A 197 15.10 47.11 15.99
C LEU A 197 15.84 46.11 15.08
N VAL A 198 16.71 46.62 14.20
CA VAL A 198 17.57 45.84 13.31
C VAL A 198 18.54 44.96 14.11
N ARG A 199 19.25 45.53 15.09
CA ARG A 199 20.19 44.77 15.93
C ARG A 199 19.50 43.71 16.78
N LEU A 200 18.23 43.94 17.15
CA LEU A 200 17.44 42.95 17.88
C LEU A 200 17.18 41.70 17.04
N VAL A 201 16.85 41.86 15.76
CA VAL A 201 16.64 40.77 14.80
C VAL A 201 17.94 40.03 14.55
N GLU A 202 19.03 40.77 14.30
CA GLU A 202 20.36 40.20 14.09
C GLU A 202 20.77 39.33 15.29
N CYS A 203 20.71 39.87 16.51
CA CYS A 203 21.04 39.12 17.73
C CYS A 203 20.15 37.89 17.96
N ALA A 204 18.87 37.95 17.57
CA ALA A 204 17.95 36.82 17.71
C ALA A 204 18.25 35.72 16.69
N LEU A 205 18.51 36.09 15.43
CA LEU A 205 18.83 35.18 14.35
C LEU A 205 20.22 34.56 14.54
N GLU A 206 21.25 35.34 14.89
CA GLU A 206 22.61 34.81 15.16
C GLU A 206 22.61 33.68 16.19
N ARG A 207 21.75 33.79 17.22
CA ARG A 207 21.66 32.78 18.29
C ARG A 207 20.80 31.57 17.95
N SER A 208 19.85 31.69 17.02
CA SER A 208 18.87 30.64 16.72
C SER A 208 19.08 29.96 15.37
N PHE A 209 19.72 30.65 14.42
CA PHE A 209 19.88 30.20 13.04
C PHE A 209 20.57 28.85 12.96
N ALA A 210 21.72 28.67 13.64
CA ALA A 210 22.47 27.42 13.59
C ALA A 210 21.62 26.22 14.08
N THR A 211 20.88 26.41 15.17
CA THR A 211 20.00 25.37 15.71
C THR A 211 18.89 25.02 14.73
N MET A 212 18.14 26.02 14.24
CA MET A 212 17.03 25.81 13.30
C MET A 212 17.50 25.25 11.94
N ALA A 213 18.68 25.66 11.47
CA ALA A 213 19.26 25.17 10.22
C ALA A 213 19.66 23.70 10.33
N VAL A 214 20.28 23.29 11.44
CA VAL A 214 20.67 21.90 11.65
C VAL A 214 19.44 21.00 11.84
N THR A 215 18.42 21.44 12.59
CA THR A 215 17.18 20.66 12.77
C THR A 215 16.42 20.50 11.44
N SER A 216 16.30 21.56 10.65
CA SER A 216 15.64 21.51 9.35
C SER A 216 16.44 20.69 8.33
N ALA A 217 17.76 20.91 8.23
CA ALA A 217 18.62 20.20 7.26
C ALA A 217 18.68 18.69 7.53
N THR A 218 18.82 18.28 8.80
CA THR A 218 18.84 16.87 9.16
C THR A 218 17.52 16.18 8.81
N THR A 219 16.38 16.84 9.06
CA THR A 219 15.07 16.31 8.70
C THR A 219 14.85 16.24 7.19
N ILE A 220 15.26 17.27 6.44
CA ILE A 220 15.22 17.28 4.96
C ILE A 220 16.05 16.13 4.40
N CYS A 221 17.28 15.93 4.90
CA CYS A 221 18.14 14.84 4.44
C CYS A 221 17.54 13.47 4.74
N ALA A 222 16.96 13.27 5.93
CA ALA A 222 16.30 12.02 6.30
C ALA A 222 15.09 11.72 5.40
N LEU A 223 14.27 12.74 5.07
CA LEU A 223 13.12 12.58 4.18
C LEU A 223 13.53 12.37 2.72
N LEU A 224 14.59 13.04 2.25
CA LEU A 224 15.14 12.85 0.90
C LEU A 224 15.82 11.49 0.74
N ALA A 225 16.35 10.87 1.81
CA ALA A 225 16.90 9.52 1.75
C ALA A 225 15.86 8.48 1.27
N ASN A 226 14.57 8.73 1.50
CA ASN A 226 13.48 7.88 1.00
C ASN A 226 13.41 7.80 -0.54
N THR A 227 14.02 8.75 -1.26
CA THR A 227 14.07 8.74 -2.73
C THR A 227 14.92 7.60 -3.30
N VAL A 228 15.81 7.02 -2.49
CA VAL A 228 16.63 5.85 -2.86
C VAL A 228 15.77 4.57 -2.94
N SER A 229 14.64 4.50 -2.22
CA SER A 229 13.76 3.32 -2.24
C SER A 229 13.13 3.11 -3.61
N HIS A 230 13.06 1.87 -4.11
CA HIS A 230 12.40 1.56 -5.39
C HIS A 230 10.86 1.75 -5.37
N ILE A 231 10.25 2.00 -4.20
CA ILE A 231 8.80 2.15 -4.06
C ILE A 231 8.36 3.58 -4.40
N THR A 232 7.61 3.75 -5.50
CA THR A 232 7.14 5.06 -6.00
C THR A 232 6.44 5.92 -4.94
N ALA A 233 5.53 5.35 -4.15
CA ALA A 233 4.81 6.09 -3.13
C ALA A 233 5.76 6.67 -2.05
N VAL A 234 6.78 5.91 -1.66
CA VAL A 234 7.78 6.32 -0.66
C VAL A 234 8.67 7.45 -1.20
N LYS A 235 9.07 7.37 -2.49
CA LYS A 235 9.80 8.46 -3.17
C LYS A 235 8.99 9.76 -3.17
N CYS A 236 7.74 9.71 -3.60
CA CYS A 236 6.84 10.86 -3.68
C CYS A 236 6.59 11.49 -2.30
N PHE A 237 6.37 10.67 -1.27
CA PHE A 237 6.24 11.12 0.12
C PHE A 237 7.50 11.87 0.59
N GLY A 238 8.68 11.28 0.36
CA GLY A 238 9.97 11.87 0.77
C GLY A 238 10.22 13.24 0.14
N VAL A 239 9.99 13.37 -1.17
CA VAL A 239 10.15 14.65 -1.89
C VAL A 239 9.17 15.70 -1.37
N PHE A 240 7.88 15.37 -1.25
CA PHE A 240 6.86 16.31 -0.79
C PHE A 240 7.12 16.78 0.65
N ALA A 241 7.42 15.86 1.57
CA ALA A 241 7.69 16.19 2.96
C ALA A 241 8.97 17.02 3.11
N ALA A 242 10.02 16.73 2.33
CA ALA A 242 11.25 17.52 2.34
C ALA A 242 11.01 18.96 1.86
N LEU A 243 10.21 19.15 0.80
CA LEU A 243 9.82 20.49 0.33
C LEU A 243 9.03 21.26 1.39
N CYS A 244 8.09 20.61 2.09
CA CYS A 244 7.33 21.22 3.17
C CYS A 244 8.24 21.81 4.27
N ILE A 245 9.25 21.04 4.70
CA ILE A 245 10.20 21.48 5.71
C ILE A 245 11.13 22.57 5.18
N LEU A 246 11.59 22.45 3.93
CA LEU A 246 12.43 23.47 3.29
C LEU A 246 11.72 24.83 3.22
N PHE A 247 10.48 24.87 2.74
CA PHE A 247 9.70 26.12 2.69
C PHE A 247 9.36 26.64 4.08
N ASN A 248 9.08 25.75 5.05
CA ASN A 248 8.86 26.16 6.43
C ASN A 248 10.10 26.83 7.03
N PHE A 249 11.28 26.26 6.84
CA PHE A 249 12.54 26.87 7.27
C PHE A 249 12.74 28.27 6.67
N ILE A 250 12.54 28.41 5.36
CA ILE A 250 12.66 29.71 4.67
C ILE A 250 11.67 30.74 5.25
N LEU A 251 10.41 30.34 5.47
CA LEU A 251 9.39 31.23 6.02
C LEU A 251 9.65 31.57 7.49
N ILE A 252 10.17 30.64 8.30
CA ILE A 252 10.54 30.92 9.69
C ILE A 252 11.70 31.91 9.77
N LEU A 253 12.64 31.89 8.82
CA LEU A 253 13.74 32.85 8.80
C LEU A 253 13.36 34.23 8.26
N THR A 254 12.34 34.31 7.40
CA THR A 254 11.99 35.55 6.69
C THR A 254 10.69 36.16 7.22
N TRP A 255 9.59 35.41 7.13
CA TRP A 255 8.24 35.84 7.48
C TRP A 255 8.05 36.00 8.99
N LEU A 256 8.49 35.02 9.79
CA LEU A 256 8.22 35.04 11.24
C LEU A 256 8.92 36.22 11.97
N PRO A 257 10.19 36.57 11.68
CA PRO A 257 10.81 37.80 12.19
C PRO A 257 10.05 39.06 11.77
N ALA A 258 9.54 39.14 10.53
CA ALA A 258 8.74 40.27 10.07
C ALA A 258 7.44 40.40 10.90
N CYS A 259 6.77 39.29 11.20
CA CYS A 259 5.61 39.29 12.09
C CYS A 259 5.96 39.70 13.53
N LEU A 260 7.12 39.25 14.05
CA LEU A 260 7.61 39.64 15.37
C LEU A 260 7.92 41.14 15.46
N LEU A 261 8.51 41.71 14.40
CA LEU A 261 8.76 43.14 14.26
C LEU A 261 7.45 43.94 14.22
N TYR A 262 6.50 43.49 13.41
CA TYR A 262 5.17 44.10 13.33
C TYR A 262 4.46 44.10 14.68
N GLN A 263 4.51 42.97 15.39
CA GLN A 263 3.97 42.86 16.74
C GLN A 263 4.67 43.81 17.72
N HIS A 264 6.00 43.94 17.64
CA HIS A 264 6.77 44.82 18.52
C HIS A 264 6.35 46.29 18.35
N ASN A 265 6.25 46.76 17.10
CA ASN A 265 5.86 48.15 16.82
C ASN A 265 4.42 48.46 17.25
N ARG A 266 3.50 47.51 17.11
CA ARG A 266 2.09 47.70 17.52
C ARG A 266 1.88 47.61 19.03
N TYR A 267 2.65 46.79 19.75
CA TYR A 267 2.56 46.75 21.23
C TYR A 267 2.93 48.09 21.89
N LEU A 268 3.76 48.92 21.23
CA LEU A 268 4.04 50.29 21.69
C LEU A 268 2.89 51.28 21.39
N VAL A 269 2.03 51.00 20.40
CA VAL A 269 0.98 51.94 19.93
C VAL A 269 -0.45 51.55 20.37
N THR A 270 -0.75 50.27 20.59
CA THR A 270 -2.13 49.78 20.83
C THR A 270 -2.46 49.41 22.28
N VAL A 271 -1.48 49.35 23.18
CA VAL A 271 -1.75 49.11 24.62
C VAL A 271 -2.51 50.29 25.25
N GLU A 272 -2.43 51.48 24.67
CA GLU A 272 -3.26 52.60 25.12
C GLU A 272 -4.69 52.57 24.56
N ALA A 273 -4.92 52.36 23.27
CA ALA A 273 -6.24 52.69 22.70
C ALA A 273 -7.31 51.58 22.75
N THR A 274 -6.97 50.33 22.44
CA THR A 274 -8.00 49.27 22.20
C THR A 274 -8.14 48.27 23.36
N PHE A 275 -7.12 48.11 24.19
CA PHE A 275 -7.23 47.29 25.40
C PHE A 275 -8.10 47.95 26.47
N ARG A 276 -8.22 49.28 26.56
CA ARG A 276 -8.99 49.94 27.65
C ARG A 276 -10.49 49.60 27.72
N CYS A 277 -11.16 49.29 26.60
CA CYS A 277 -12.61 49.03 26.61
C CYS A 277 -12.97 47.56 26.90
N ALA A 278 -12.22 46.59 26.38
CA ALA A 278 -12.44 45.17 26.71
C ALA A 278 -11.84 44.79 28.09
N TRP A 279 -10.84 45.54 28.57
CA TRP A 279 -10.14 45.28 29.82
C TRP A 279 -10.89 45.77 31.07
N ARG A 280 -11.76 46.79 30.99
CA ARG A 280 -12.55 47.28 32.15
C ARG A 280 -13.53 46.24 32.71
N ILE A 281 -14.02 45.32 31.89
CA ILE A 281 -14.93 44.25 32.34
C ILE A 281 -14.15 43.12 33.01
N LEU A 282 -12.92 42.84 32.56
CA LEU A 282 -12.00 41.87 33.17
C LEU A 282 -11.24 42.42 34.39
N GLU A 283 -11.18 43.74 34.57
CA GLU A 283 -10.50 44.41 35.68
C GLU A 283 -11.22 44.22 37.03
N LYS A 284 -12.56 44.10 37.04
CA LYS A 284 -13.32 43.76 38.26
C LYS A 284 -13.05 42.35 38.80
N ILE A 285 -12.53 41.44 37.96
CA ILE A 285 -12.14 40.07 38.36
C ILE A 285 -10.65 40.03 38.76
N ARG A 286 -9.90 41.13 38.60
CA ARG A 286 -8.46 41.17 38.85
C ARG A 286 -8.07 41.92 40.12
N LEU A 287 -8.66 41.55 41.25
CA LEU A 287 -7.98 41.74 42.54
C LEU A 287 -6.96 40.61 42.73
N LYS A 288 -5.67 40.93 42.48
CA LYS A 288 -4.46 40.10 42.62
C LYS A 288 -4.30 38.93 41.64
N MET A 289 -3.58 39.14 40.54
CA MET A 289 -2.86 38.05 39.87
C MET A 289 -1.38 38.39 39.58
N PRO A 290 -0.52 38.37 40.62
CA PRO A 290 0.87 37.92 40.50
C PRO A 290 0.97 36.36 40.47
N PHE A 291 -0.16 35.65 40.39
CA PHE A 291 -0.29 34.23 40.72
C PHE A 291 -0.10 33.26 39.53
N GLU A 292 -0.36 33.67 38.29
CA GLU A 292 -0.31 32.78 37.11
C GLU A 292 1.12 32.51 36.59
N ASN A 293 1.99 33.52 36.62
CA ASN A 293 3.44 33.34 36.36
C ASN A 293 4.10 32.51 37.45
N GLY A 294 3.56 32.55 38.68
CA GLY A 294 4.05 31.77 39.81
C GLY A 294 3.94 30.27 39.58
N TYR A 295 2.81 29.76 39.07
CA TYR A 295 2.62 28.32 38.83
C TYR A 295 3.48 27.79 37.69
N LYS A 296 3.52 28.47 36.53
CA LYS A 296 4.39 28.08 35.41
C LYS A 296 5.86 28.10 35.83
N GLN A 297 6.31 29.17 36.49
CA GLN A 297 7.70 29.31 36.90
C GLN A 297 8.07 28.33 38.04
N ARG A 298 7.16 28.06 38.99
CA ARG A 298 7.34 27.00 40.00
C ARG A 298 7.42 25.62 39.36
N PHE A 299 6.56 25.32 38.39
CA PHE A 299 6.59 24.05 37.66
C PHE A 299 7.93 23.84 36.93
N TYR A 300 8.43 24.84 36.20
CA TYR A 300 9.74 24.77 35.56
C TYR A 300 10.88 24.58 36.58
N VAL A 301 10.84 25.27 37.71
CA VAL A 301 11.85 25.13 38.78
C VAL A 301 11.79 23.74 39.42
N VAL A 302 10.60 23.19 39.66
CA VAL A 302 10.41 21.83 40.21
C VAL A 302 10.94 20.79 39.23
N ILE A 303 10.55 20.85 37.95
CA ILE A 303 11.07 19.93 36.92
C ILE A 303 12.59 20.05 36.80
N ALA A 304 13.13 21.27 36.73
CA ALA A 304 14.58 21.47 36.64
C ALA A 304 15.31 20.93 37.87
N SER A 305 14.70 21.02 39.05
CA SER A 305 15.26 20.46 40.29
C SER A 305 15.28 18.94 40.27
N ILE A 306 14.18 18.31 39.82
CA ILE A 306 14.08 16.85 39.65
C ILE A 306 15.12 16.38 38.62
N LEU A 307 15.18 17.00 37.44
CA LEU A 307 16.16 16.69 36.40
C LEU A 307 17.59 16.83 36.91
N ARG A 308 17.89 17.87 37.68
CA ARG A 308 19.22 18.06 38.28
C ARG A 308 19.59 16.94 39.25
N ILE A 309 18.64 16.41 40.03
CA ILE A 309 18.90 15.25 40.89
C ILE A 309 19.31 14.04 40.05
N PHE A 310 18.52 13.69 39.03
CA PHE A 310 18.85 12.55 38.16
C PHE A 310 20.18 12.74 37.42
N ILE A 311 20.39 13.90 36.79
CA ILE A 311 21.56 14.15 35.94
C ILE A 311 22.85 14.36 36.75
N VAL A 312 22.79 15.05 37.90
CA VAL A 312 24.01 15.43 38.64
C VAL A 312 24.27 14.49 39.82
N ARG A 313 23.25 14.17 40.62
CA ARG A 313 23.42 13.31 41.82
C ARG A 313 23.40 11.83 41.47
N LEU A 314 22.52 11.40 40.55
CA LEU A 314 22.31 9.99 40.20
C LEU A 314 22.85 9.62 38.81
N LYS A 315 23.88 10.32 38.33
CA LYS A 315 24.40 10.17 36.95
C LYS A 315 24.73 8.74 36.56
N PHE A 316 25.39 7.98 37.43
CA PHE A 316 25.77 6.60 37.13
C PHE A 316 24.57 5.67 37.05
N LEU A 317 23.58 5.87 37.94
CA LEU A 317 22.31 5.13 37.90
C LEU A 317 21.54 5.44 36.62
N THR A 318 21.44 6.72 36.24
CA THR A 318 20.75 7.14 35.01
C THR A 318 21.43 6.56 33.76
N ILE A 319 22.77 6.64 33.67
CA ILE A 319 23.53 6.05 32.56
C ILE A 319 23.31 4.53 32.50
N PHE A 320 23.40 3.84 33.65
CA PHE A 320 23.21 2.40 33.72
C PHE A 320 21.80 1.98 33.28
N VAL A 321 20.76 2.67 33.75
CA VAL A 321 19.37 2.37 33.39
C VAL A 321 19.12 2.56 31.90
N PHE A 322 19.56 3.67 31.31
CA PHE A 322 19.37 3.90 29.87
C PHE A 322 20.22 2.95 29.01
N ALA A 323 21.43 2.60 29.44
CA ALA A 323 22.25 1.60 28.75
C ALA A 323 21.60 0.21 28.81
N PHE A 324 21.08 -0.19 29.98
CA PHE A 324 20.36 -1.46 30.13
C PHE A 324 19.10 -1.51 29.26
N LEU A 325 18.29 -0.44 29.27
CA LEU A 325 17.12 -0.34 28.41
C LEU A 325 17.49 -0.41 26.92
N PHE A 326 18.58 0.24 26.51
CA PHE A 326 19.06 0.18 25.14
C PHE A 326 19.47 -1.24 24.72
N ILE A 327 20.22 -1.96 25.57
CA ILE A 327 20.62 -3.35 25.30
C ILE A 327 19.38 -4.26 25.22
N LEU A 328 18.42 -4.08 26.13
CA LEU A 328 17.17 -4.85 26.12
C LEU A 328 16.35 -4.57 24.85
N SER A 329 16.23 -3.31 24.44
CA SER A 329 15.56 -2.95 23.18
C SER A 329 16.29 -3.52 21.96
N LEU A 330 17.63 -3.53 21.96
CA LEU A 330 18.44 -4.11 20.89
C LEU A 330 18.25 -5.64 20.80
N TYR A 331 18.19 -6.31 21.96
CA TYR A 331 17.89 -7.76 22.03
C TYR A 331 16.53 -8.08 21.40
N VAL A 332 15.48 -7.34 21.76
CA VAL A 332 14.12 -7.55 21.23
C VAL A 332 14.06 -7.26 19.72
N LEU A 333 14.77 -6.23 19.26
CA LEU A 333 14.78 -5.81 17.85
C LEU A 333 15.55 -6.79 16.94
N LEU A 334 16.66 -7.37 17.42
CA LEU A 334 17.53 -8.23 16.59
C LEU A 334 17.25 -9.73 16.75
N ILE A 335 16.78 -10.20 17.91
CA ILE A 335 16.75 -11.64 18.22
C ILE A 335 15.32 -12.19 18.26
N ASN A 336 14.45 -11.73 19.17
CA ASN A 336 13.11 -12.28 19.33
C ASN A 336 12.16 -11.24 19.95
N PRO A 337 11.03 -10.87 19.32
CA PRO A 337 10.43 -11.41 18.08
C PRO A 337 11.08 -10.93 16.78
N GLY A 338 12.03 -10.00 16.83
CA GLY A 338 12.63 -9.40 15.63
C GLY A 338 11.63 -8.58 14.81
N VAL A 339 12.14 -7.87 13.81
CA VAL A 339 11.29 -7.19 12.82
C VAL A 339 10.93 -8.19 11.72
N ASN A 340 9.71 -8.74 11.79
CA ASN A 340 9.21 -9.68 10.80
C ASN A 340 8.54 -8.94 9.63
N LEU A 341 8.79 -9.40 8.40
CA LEU A 341 8.08 -8.91 7.23
C LEU A 341 6.61 -9.37 7.28
N PRO A 342 5.67 -8.56 6.73
CA PRO A 342 4.27 -8.95 6.68
C PRO A 342 4.10 -10.18 5.77
N SER A 343 3.65 -11.29 6.35
CA SER A 343 3.41 -12.57 5.65
C SER A 343 1.92 -12.86 5.40
N LYS A 344 1.05 -11.86 5.62
CA LYS A 344 -0.40 -12.00 5.47
C LYS A 344 -0.83 -11.76 4.03
N ASP A 345 -1.90 -12.45 3.65
CA ASP A 345 -2.49 -12.48 2.31
C ASP A 345 -3.19 -11.18 1.91
N TYR A 346 -3.32 -10.23 2.83
CA TYR A 346 -4.05 -8.98 2.63
C TYR A 346 -3.33 -7.80 3.27
N PHE A 347 -3.48 -6.62 2.66
CA PHE A 347 -2.99 -5.36 3.20
C PHE A 347 -3.99 -4.79 4.19
N GLN A 348 -3.54 -4.47 5.41
CA GLN A 348 -4.39 -3.94 6.46
C GLN A 348 -4.64 -2.44 6.27
N TYR A 349 -5.90 -2.06 6.02
CA TYR A 349 -6.30 -0.65 5.90
C TYR A 349 -6.80 -0.06 7.22
N PHE A 350 -7.58 -0.85 7.97
CA PHE A 350 -8.27 -0.40 9.18
C PHE A 350 -7.67 -1.04 10.45
N ARG A 351 -8.06 -0.52 11.61
CA ARG A 351 -7.68 -1.12 12.91
C ARG A 351 -8.21 -2.55 13.01
N ASN A 352 -7.50 -3.44 13.72
CA ASN A 352 -7.90 -4.85 13.91
C ASN A 352 -9.32 -5.03 14.51
N GLY A 353 -9.82 -4.03 15.25
CA GLY A 353 -11.17 -4.06 15.83
C GLY A 353 -12.29 -3.69 14.84
N HIS A 354 -11.97 -3.28 13.62
CA HIS A 354 -12.97 -2.90 12.62
C HIS A 354 -13.63 -4.15 12.02
N ILE A 355 -14.96 -4.16 11.88
CA ILE A 355 -15.76 -5.32 11.46
C ILE A 355 -15.28 -5.90 10.11
N ILE A 356 -15.02 -5.02 9.14
CA ILE A 356 -14.50 -5.42 7.81
C ILE A 356 -13.09 -6.05 7.91
N GLU A 357 -12.30 -5.63 8.90
CA GLU A 357 -10.94 -6.12 9.07
C GLU A 357 -10.89 -7.44 9.83
N GLN A 358 -11.82 -7.64 10.78
CA GLN A 358 -11.97 -8.89 11.52
C GLN A 358 -12.24 -10.07 10.60
N TYR A 359 -13.06 -9.88 9.56
CA TYR A 359 -13.35 -10.92 8.57
C TYR A 359 -12.07 -11.43 7.90
N ASP A 360 -11.27 -10.54 7.30
CA ASP A 360 -10.02 -10.93 6.62
C ASP A 360 -8.94 -11.41 7.59
N ALA A 361 -8.86 -10.82 8.78
CA ALA A 361 -7.83 -11.14 9.75
C ALA A 361 -7.99 -12.51 10.42
N PHE A 362 -9.23 -12.90 10.75
CA PHE A 362 -9.49 -14.05 11.63
C PHE A 362 -10.49 -15.07 11.06
N TYR A 363 -11.45 -14.66 10.23
CA TYR A 363 -12.56 -15.53 9.81
C TYR A 363 -12.41 -16.11 8.41
N LYS A 364 -11.78 -15.38 7.48
CA LYS A 364 -11.62 -15.79 6.08
C LYS A 364 -11.03 -17.19 5.92
N HIS A 365 -9.96 -17.49 6.65
CA HIS A 365 -9.29 -18.78 6.56
C HIS A 365 -10.09 -19.95 7.15
N ARG A 366 -11.15 -19.68 7.92
CA ARG A 366 -12.01 -20.73 8.50
C ARG A 366 -13.02 -21.29 7.51
N PHE A 367 -13.30 -20.60 6.40
CA PHE A 367 -14.25 -21.06 5.39
C PHE A 367 -13.53 -21.75 4.23
N LYS A 368 -14.04 -22.90 3.79
CA LYS A 368 -13.40 -23.73 2.75
C LYS A 368 -13.30 -23.03 1.39
N HIS A 369 -14.33 -22.30 0.99
CA HIS A 369 -14.33 -21.52 -0.26
C HIS A 369 -13.36 -20.32 -0.23
N ALA A 370 -13.14 -19.73 0.96
CA ALA A 370 -12.32 -18.54 1.13
C ALA A 370 -10.87 -18.85 1.51
N LYS A 371 -10.55 -20.09 1.87
CA LYS A 371 -9.18 -20.56 2.01
C LYS A 371 -8.47 -20.40 0.67
N SER A 372 -7.41 -19.60 0.66
CA SER A 372 -6.59 -19.38 -0.53
C SER A 372 -6.19 -20.73 -1.11
N LYS A 373 -6.62 -21.02 -2.34
CA LYS A 373 -6.20 -22.23 -3.04
C LYS A 373 -4.69 -22.11 -3.24
N THR A 374 -3.95 -23.17 -2.95
CA THR A 374 -2.52 -23.25 -3.25
C THR A 374 -2.36 -23.29 -4.76
N ILE A 375 -2.22 -22.12 -5.36
CA ILE A 375 -1.98 -21.99 -6.81
C ILE A 375 -0.50 -22.32 -7.04
N PRO A 376 -0.18 -23.33 -7.86
CA PRO A 376 1.20 -23.61 -8.25
C PRO A 376 1.78 -22.40 -8.98
N LEU A 377 3.05 -22.09 -8.73
CA LEU A 377 3.75 -21.04 -9.44
C LEU A 377 3.93 -21.45 -10.89
N ILE A 378 3.74 -20.49 -11.79
CA ILE A 378 3.87 -20.70 -13.23
C ILE A 378 5.15 -20.01 -13.66
N PHE A 379 6.07 -20.79 -14.20
CA PHE A 379 7.33 -20.31 -14.75
C PHE A 379 7.11 -19.95 -16.21
N GLN A 380 7.32 -18.68 -16.57
CA GLN A 380 7.15 -18.18 -17.94
C GLN A 380 8.46 -17.61 -18.47
N LEU A 381 8.85 -18.04 -19.67
CA LEU A 381 9.94 -17.46 -20.43
C LEU A 381 9.34 -16.75 -21.64
N ALA A 382 9.66 -15.48 -21.79
CA ALA A 382 9.21 -14.66 -22.90
C ALA A 382 10.41 -14.12 -23.68
N TYR A 383 10.39 -14.25 -25.00
CA TYR A 383 11.41 -13.77 -25.93
C TYR A 383 10.77 -12.85 -26.97
N GLY A 384 11.53 -11.88 -27.49
CA GLY A 384 11.08 -10.98 -28.56
C GLY A 384 10.84 -9.53 -28.13
N PHE A 385 11.20 -9.15 -26.92
CA PHE A 385 11.13 -7.77 -26.47
C PHE A 385 12.22 -7.48 -25.44
N ASP A 386 12.66 -6.22 -25.38
CA ASP A 386 13.57 -5.77 -24.33
C ASP A 386 12.81 -5.47 -23.05
N PRO A 387 13.33 -5.87 -21.87
CA PRO A 387 12.76 -5.46 -20.60
C PRO A 387 12.85 -3.92 -20.50
N LEU A 388 11.71 -3.27 -20.29
CA LEU A 388 11.63 -1.82 -20.09
C LEU A 388 12.51 -1.39 -18.89
N HIS A 389 13.67 -0.80 -19.17
CA HIS A 389 14.60 -0.31 -18.14
C HIS A 389 14.30 1.13 -17.69
N SER A 390 13.44 1.87 -18.39
CA SER A 390 13.28 3.33 -18.28
C SER A 390 11.99 3.83 -17.63
N SER A 391 11.24 3.00 -16.89
CA SER A 391 9.96 3.48 -16.33
C SER A 391 10.18 4.70 -15.42
N HIS A 392 9.41 5.78 -15.63
CA HIS A 392 9.42 6.95 -14.76
C HIS A 392 9.18 6.58 -13.28
N TYR A 393 10.24 6.62 -12.46
CA TYR A 393 10.22 6.18 -11.06
C TYR A 393 9.16 6.85 -10.15
N PHE A 394 8.61 8.00 -10.56
CA PHE A 394 7.61 8.78 -9.83
C PHE A 394 6.17 8.54 -10.31
N LYS A 395 5.96 7.71 -11.34
CA LYS A 395 4.63 7.38 -11.87
C LYS A 395 4.38 5.88 -11.74
N PRO A 396 3.25 5.46 -11.13
CA PRO A 396 2.92 4.04 -11.02
C PRO A 396 2.37 3.45 -12.33
N GLN A 397 1.87 4.28 -13.24
CA GLN A 397 1.33 3.84 -14.52
C GLN A 397 2.44 3.84 -15.58
N ILE A 398 2.63 2.68 -16.21
CA ILE A 398 3.54 2.50 -17.33
C ILE A 398 2.81 2.97 -18.60
N THR A 399 3.21 4.13 -19.12
CA THR A 399 2.72 4.67 -20.40
C THR A 399 3.69 4.42 -21.56
N GLU A 400 4.87 3.86 -21.28
CA GLU A 400 5.88 3.54 -22.28
C GLU A 400 5.44 2.32 -23.09
N LYS A 401 5.65 2.39 -24.41
CA LYS A 401 5.36 1.28 -25.32
C LYS A 401 6.47 0.25 -25.19
N LEU A 402 6.11 -1.02 -25.32
CA LEU A 402 7.07 -2.11 -25.38
C LEU A 402 7.88 -2.01 -26.67
N GLU A 403 9.21 -1.99 -26.56
CA GLU A 403 10.12 -2.08 -27.71
C GLU A 403 10.37 -3.56 -28.03
N ILE A 404 10.01 -3.96 -29.25
CA ILE A 404 10.20 -5.31 -29.79
C ILE A 404 11.61 -5.39 -30.35
N TRP A 405 12.29 -6.53 -30.20
CA TRP A 405 13.65 -6.69 -30.71
C TRP A 405 13.75 -6.39 -32.21
N PRO A 406 14.74 -5.59 -32.64
CA PRO A 406 15.00 -5.39 -34.06
C PRO A 406 15.42 -6.72 -34.69
N ARG A 407 14.83 -7.04 -35.84
CA ARG A 407 15.03 -8.34 -36.51
C ARG A 407 16.46 -8.60 -36.96
N ASP A 408 17.27 -7.55 -37.10
CA ASP A 408 18.66 -7.64 -37.54
C ASP A 408 19.56 -8.33 -36.50
N GLU A 409 19.12 -8.42 -35.24
CA GLU A 409 19.86 -9.04 -34.14
C GLU A 409 19.35 -10.44 -33.78
N PHE A 410 18.05 -10.72 -33.95
CA PHE A 410 17.47 -12.03 -33.59
C PHE A 410 16.19 -12.38 -34.38
N GLU A 411 16.27 -13.42 -35.23
CA GLU A 411 15.11 -13.95 -35.97
C GLU A 411 14.49 -15.17 -35.27
N LEU A 412 13.31 -14.95 -34.68
CA LEU A 412 12.48 -16.02 -34.07
C LEU A 412 11.77 -16.91 -35.10
N ASP A 413 11.77 -16.52 -36.39
CA ASP A 413 11.08 -17.20 -37.48
C ASP A 413 11.93 -18.30 -38.15
N ASN A 414 13.21 -18.45 -37.77
CA ASN A 414 14.08 -19.47 -38.36
C ASN A 414 13.83 -20.85 -37.75
N ILE A 415 13.97 -21.90 -38.57
CA ILE A 415 13.81 -23.30 -38.16
C ILE A 415 14.87 -23.68 -37.13
N ASP A 416 16.10 -23.19 -37.28
CA ASP A 416 17.17 -23.44 -36.32
C ASP A 416 16.83 -22.86 -34.94
N SER A 417 16.26 -21.64 -34.90
CA SER A 417 15.78 -20.98 -33.68
C SER A 417 14.67 -21.79 -33.02
N LEU A 418 13.73 -22.33 -33.79
CA LEU A 418 12.66 -23.20 -33.28
C LEU A 418 13.22 -24.52 -32.75
N GLN A 419 14.18 -25.15 -33.43
CA GLN A 419 14.82 -26.38 -32.94
C GLN A 419 15.56 -26.16 -31.63
N GLU A 420 16.27 -25.03 -31.48
CA GLU A 420 16.96 -24.70 -30.24
C GLU A 420 15.98 -24.41 -29.09
N LEU A 421 14.89 -23.69 -29.38
CA LEU A 421 13.80 -23.50 -28.42
C LEU A 421 13.19 -24.84 -27.98
N ASN A 422 13.09 -25.82 -28.88
CA ASN A 422 12.61 -27.16 -28.52
C ASN A 422 13.56 -27.86 -27.54
N ARG A 423 14.87 -27.79 -27.78
CA ARG A 423 15.87 -28.36 -26.86
C ARG A 423 15.81 -27.72 -25.48
N ILE A 424 15.64 -26.40 -25.42
CA ILE A 424 15.46 -25.66 -24.17
C ILE A 424 14.17 -26.12 -23.46
N CYS A 425 13.07 -26.25 -24.19
CA CYS A 425 11.82 -26.76 -23.66
C CYS A 425 11.95 -28.19 -23.10
N GLU A 426 12.61 -29.09 -23.81
CA GLU A 426 12.87 -30.46 -23.36
C GLU A 426 13.71 -30.46 -22.08
N HIS A 427 14.82 -29.72 -22.05
CA HIS A 427 15.68 -29.60 -20.88
C HIS A 427 14.91 -29.10 -19.65
N ILE A 428 14.14 -28.02 -19.83
CA ILE A 428 13.31 -27.45 -18.77
C ILE A 428 12.28 -28.48 -18.31
N SER A 429 11.57 -29.16 -19.22
CA SER A 429 10.55 -30.15 -18.87
C SER A 429 11.07 -31.33 -18.02
N THR A 430 12.35 -31.69 -18.16
CA THR A 430 12.99 -32.77 -17.39
C THR A 430 13.49 -32.34 -16.01
N SER A 431 13.46 -31.04 -15.70
CA SER A 431 13.95 -30.51 -14.44
C SER A 431 13.06 -30.88 -13.24
N GLU A 432 13.68 -31.08 -12.07
CA GLU A 432 13.01 -31.54 -10.85
C GLU A 432 11.98 -30.56 -10.28
N PHE A 433 12.06 -29.27 -10.66
CA PHE A 433 11.15 -28.24 -10.16
C PHE A 433 9.83 -28.17 -10.94
N ILE A 434 9.69 -28.91 -12.04
CA ILE A 434 8.48 -28.92 -12.87
C ILE A 434 7.55 -30.07 -12.48
N THR A 435 6.26 -29.77 -12.41
CA THR A 435 5.23 -30.79 -12.20
C THR A 435 4.77 -31.35 -13.53
N SER A 436 4.76 -32.69 -13.66
CA SER A 436 4.10 -33.34 -14.80
C SER A 436 2.59 -33.07 -14.74
N LEU A 437 2.04 -32.40 -15.76
CA LEU A 437 0.60 -32.12 -15.81
C LEU A 437 -0.22 -33.42 -15.91
N PRO A 438 -1.35 -33.56 -15.17
CA PRO A 438 -2.37 -34.54 -15.51
C PRO A 438 -2.92 -34.21 -16.91
N ARG A 439 -2.82 -35.16 -17.84
CA ARG A 439 -3.23 -35.00 -19.26
C ARG A 439 -4.72 -34.65 -19.44
N ASP A 440 -5.54 -34.82 -18.41
CA ASP A 440 -7.00 -34.81 -18.52
C ASP A 440 -7.65 -33.43 -18.35
N ILE A 441 -6.93 -32.39 -17.90
CA ILE A 441 -7.51 -31.04 -17.66
C ILE A 441 -6.90 -29.97 -18.57
N PHE A 442 -5.67 -30.17 -19.07
CA PHE A 442 -4.95 -29.16 -19.86
C PHE A 442 -4.30 -29.80 -21.10
N HIS A 443 -4.94 -29.63 -22.26
CA HIS A 443 -4.32 -29.83 -23.56
C HIS A 443 -3.99 -28.44 -24.16
N PRO A 444 -2.82 -28.19 -24.80
CA PRO A 444 -1.65 -29.08 -24.93
C PRO A 444 -0.27 -28.37 -24.73
N SER A 445 0.78 -29.15 -24.40
CA SER A 445 2.23 -28.82 -24.32
C SER A 445 2.67 -27.42 -23.85
N ALA A 446 3.39 -27.37 -22.73
CA ALA A 446 4.10 -26.18 -22.21
C ALA A 446 4.94 -25.44 -23.27
N CYS A 447 5.43 -26.19 -24.26
CA CYS A 447 6.08 -25.71 -25.47
C CYS A 447 5.18 -25.95 -26.69
N PHE A 448 4.76 -24.89 -27.39
CA PHE A 448 3.99 -25.05 -28.63
C PHE A 448 4.86 -25.44 -29.84
N VAL A 449 6.19 -25.42 -29.67
CA VAL A 449 7.18 -25.74 -30.71
C VAL A 449 7.04 -27.19 -31.18
N ASP A 450 6.82 -28.15 -30.29
CA ASP A 450 6.55 -29.55 -30.69
C ASP A 450 5.37 -29.65 -31.67
N LYS A 451 4.34 -28.82 -31.48
CA LYS A 451 3.16 -28.82 -32.34
C LYS A 451 3.44 -28.18 -33.69
N ILE A 452 4.20 -27.09 -33.74
CA ILE A 452 4.52 -26.45 -35.03
C ILE A 452 5.41 -27.37 -35.86
N LEU A 453 6.40 -28.02 -35.24
CA LEU A 453 7.26 -29.01 -35.91
C LEU A 453 6.43 -30.21 -36.40
N ALA A 454 5.53 -30.73 -35.56
CA ALA A 454 4.61 -31.80 -35.96
C ALA A 454 3.58 -31.36 -37.03
N TYR A 455 3.20 -30.09 -37.07
CA TYR A 455 2.30 -29.52 -38.08
C TYR A 455 3.00 -29.41 -39.44
N MET A 456 4.25 -28.94 -39.45
CA MET A 456 5.07 -28.82 -40.67
C MET A 456 5.51 -30.17 -41.24
N GLY A 457 5.64 -31.20 -40.39
CA GLY A 457 5.99 -32.56 -40.81
C GLY A 457 4.85 -33.37 -41.46
N ARG A 458 3.65 -32.79 -41.68
CA ARG A 458 2.50 -33.49 -42.28
C ARG A 458 2.60 -33.57 -43.81
N PRO A 459 2.07 -34.64 -44.44
CA PRO A 459 2.03 -34.74 -45.90
C PRO A 459 1.16 -33.64 -46.51
N CYS A 460 1.62 -33.07 -47.63
CA CYS A 460 0.97 -31.96 -48.31
C CYS A 460 -0.45 -32.32 -48.79
N SER A 461 -1.41 -31.43 -48.56
CA SER A 461 -2.77 -31.46 -49.12
C SER A 461 -3.05 -30.13 -49.85
N LEU A 462 -4.06 -30.09 -50.72
CA LEU A 462 -4.44 -28.92 -51.54
C LEU A 462 -4.67 -27.63 -50.72
N THR A 463 -4.97 -27.73 -49.43
CA THR A 463 -5.15 -26.58 -48.51
C THR A 463 -3.90 -26.21 -47.69
N LEU A 464 -2.85 -27.02 -47.73
CA LEU A 464 -1.67 -26.93 -46.84
C LEU A 464 -0.32 -26.87 -47.59
N MET A 465 -0.33 -26.61 -48.90
CA MET A 465 0.85 -26.61 -49.77
C MET A 465 2.02 -25.73 -49.28
N ASP A 466 1.73 -24.62 -48.59
CA ASP A 466 2.76 -23.66 -48.16
C ASP A 466 3.57 -24.11 -46.93
N CYS A 467 3.10 -25.12 -46.18
CA CYS A 467 3.55 -25.43 -44.82
C CYS A 467 3.97 -26.88 -44.60
N CYS A 468 4.14 -27.66 -45.67
CA CYS A 468 4.45 -29.09 -45.62
C CYS A 468 5.82 -29.37 -46.25
N VAL A 469 6.47 -30.46 -45.84
CA VAL A 469 7.78 -30.86 -46.38
C VAL A 469 7.58 -31.84 -47.56
N GLU A 470 7.93 -31.43 -48.79
CA GLU A 470 8.12 -32.36 -49.90
C GLU A 470 9.55 -32.91 -49.90
N ALA A 471 9.68 -34.23 -50.09
CA ALA A 471 10.89 -35.01 -49.87
C ALA A 471 12.10 -34.68 -50.80
N ASN A 472 11.99 -33.72 -51.73
CA ASN A 472 13.03 -33.49 -52.75
C ASN A 472 13.32 -32.02 -53.12
N MET A 473 12.87 -31.04 -52.32
CA MET A 473 13.28 -29.65 -52.52
C MET A 473 13.74 -29.02 -51.20
N SER A 474 15.04 -28.79 -51.11
CA SER A 474 15.61 -27.89 -50.10
C SER A 474 15.07 -26.48 -50.33
N ARG A 475 14.39 -25.93 -49.31
CA ARG A 475 14.09 -24.49 -49.12
C ARG A 475 13.00 -23.84 -50.00
N HIS A 476 11.76 -24.35 -49.93
CA HIS A 476 10.59 -23.49 -50.06
C HIS A 476 9.60 -23.76 -48.91
N ILE A 477 10.06 -23.58 -47.68
CA ILE A 477 9.14 -23.45 -46.54
C ILE A 477 8.62 -22.02 -46.62
N GLY A 478 7.33 -21.86 -46.95
CA GLY A 478 6.68 -20.56 -46.87
C GLY A 478 6.87 -19.98 -45.46
N ASN A 479 7.01 -18.65 -45.36
CA ASN A 479 7.29 -17.92 -44.12
C ASN A 479 6.69 -18.63 -42.88
N VAL A 480 7.55 -19.12 -41.98
CA VAL A 480 7.18 -19.85 -40.76
C VAL A 480 6.09 -19.12 -39.99
N SER A 481 6.14 -17.79 -39.96
CA SER A 481 5.11 -16.92 -39.39
C SER A 481 3.70 -17.11 -39.99
N SER A 482 3.58 -17.36 -41.30
CA SER A 482 2.31 -17.64 -41.99
C SER A 482 1.77 -19.02 -41.62
N CYS A 483 2.64 -20.02 -41.57
CA CYS A 483 2.28 -21.38 -41.13
C CYS A 483 1.85 -21.41 -39.67
N LEU A 484 2.56 -20.66 -38.82
CA LEU A 484 2.22 -20.48 -37.41
C LEU A 484 0.86 -19.81 -37.24
N SER A 485 0.58 -18.76 -38.01
CA SER A 485 -0.72 -18.08 -38.00
C SER A 485 -1.86 -19.00 -38.46
N LYS A 486 -1.67 -19.79 -39.53
CA LYS A 486 -2.64 -20.79 -39.99
C LYS A 486 -2.87 -21.88 -38.94
N MET A 487 -1.82 -22.35 -38.27
CA MET A 487 -1.91 -23.35 -37.20
C MET A 487 -2.75 -22.82 -36.03
N TYR A 488 -2.42 -21.63 -35.51
CA TYR A 488 -3.16 -21.04 -34.39
C TYR A 488 -4.61 -20.74 -34.74
N SER A 489 -4.90 -20.26 -35.95
CA SER A 489 -6.28 -20.04 -36.40
C SER A 489 -7.13 -21.32 -36.38
N GLN A 490 -6.54 -22.48 -36.63
CA GLN A 490 -7.22 -23.78 -36.54
C GLN A 490 -7.43 -24.24 -35.08
N TYR A 491 -6.47 -23.96 -34.19
CA TYR A 491 -6.57 -24.32 -32.77
C TYR A 491 -7.46 -23.39 -31.95
N GLU A 492 -7.50 -22.10 -32.27
CA GLU A 492 -8.28 -21.08 -31.55
C GLU A 492 -9.80 -21.35 -31.68
N PHE A 493 -10.23 -21.98 -32.79
CA PHE A 493 -11.61 -22.44 -32.97
C PHE A 493 -12.03 -23.52 -31.96
N LEU A 494 -11.09 -24.22 -31.32
CA LEU A 494 -11.36 -25.23 -30.28
C LEU A 494 -11.36 -24.65 -28.85
N LEU A 495 -10.95 -23.39 -28.67
CA LEU A 495 -10.81 -22.70 -27.38
C LEU A 495 -11.74 -21.48 -27.34
N THR A 496 -13.05 -21.70 -27.48
CA THR A 496 -14.05 -20.62 -27.62
C THR A 496 -14.45 -19.94 -26.31
N GLN A 497 -13.87 -20.30 -25.16
CA GLN A 497 -14.14 -19.60 -23.90
C GLN A 497 -13.07 -18.51 -23.63
N PRO A 498 -13.46 -17.23 -23.46
CA PRO A 498 -12.52 -16.14 -23.15
C PRO A 498 -11.80 -16.34 -21.80
N ALA A 499 -12.29 -17.22 -20.93
CA ALA A 499 -11.61 -17.62 -19.70
C ALA A 499 -10.32 -18.43 -19.96
N ASP A 500 -10.24 -19.14 -21.09
CA ASP A 500 -9.07 -19.94 -21.47
C ASP A 500 -7.95 -19.09 -22.08
N LEU A 501 -8.25 -17.87 -22.53
CA LEU A 501 -7.25 -16.91 -23.03
C LEU A 501 -6.33 -16.35 -21.91
N ASN A 502 -6.83 -16.36 -20.67
CA ASN A 502 -6.14 -15.91 -19.46
C ASN A 502 -5.30 -17.01 -18.80
N LEU A 503 -5.37 -18.24 -19.31
CA LEU A 503 -4.50 -19.31 -18.86
C LEU A 503 -3.10 -19.12 -19.47
N PRO A 504 -2.04 -19.25 -18.66
CA PRO A 504 -0.68 -19.02 -19.11
C PRO A 504 -0.18 -20.22 -19.91
N PHE A 505 -0.64 -20.33 -21.15
CA PHE A 505 -0.15 -21.30 -22.10
C PHE A 505 1.07 -20.75 -22.83
N GLY A 506 2.01 -21.64 -23.14
CA GLY A 506 3.06 -21.31 -24.09
C GLY A 506 2.44 -20.98 -25.44
N ARG A 507 2.65 -19.77 -25.95
CA ARG A 507 2.09 -19.30 -27.21
C ARG A 507 2.97 -18.32 -27.97
N ALA A 508 2.81 -18.35 -29.29
CA ALA A 508 3.23 -17.27 -30.15
C ALA A 508 2.27 -16.09 -30.01
N LEU A 509 2.80 -14.89 -29.81
CA LEU A 509 2.03 -13.64 -29.90
C LEU A 509 2.33 -12.96 -31.23
N PHE A 510 1.25 -12.62 -31.92
CA PHE A 510 1.30 -11.94 -33.19
C PHE A 510 1.14 -10.42 -32.98
N VAL A 511 2.02 -9.64 -33.60
CA VAL A 511 2.00 -8.18 -33.61
C VAL A 511 1.74 -7.74 -35.04
N ASP A 512 0.67 -6.97 -35.25
CA ASP A 512 0.36 -6.40 -36.57
C ASP A 512 1.29 -5.23 -36.86
N ASP A 513 2.37 -5.50 -37.59
CA ASP A 513 3.18 -4.45 -38.21
C ASP A 513 2.62 -4.13 -39.60
N LEU A 514 1.84 -3.06 -39.69
CA LEU A 514 1.09 -2.63 -40.87
C LEU A 514 2.00 -2.28 -42.06
N GLU A 515 3.28 -1.96 -41.83
CA GLU A 515 4.19 -1.51 -42.90
C GLU A 515 4.89 -2.68 -43.63
N ASN A 516 5.01 -3.86 -43.01
CA ASN A 516 5.81 -4.96 -43.56
C ASN A 516 5.03 -6.26 -43.84
N GLY A 517 3.73 -6.33 -43.51
CA GLY A 517 2.92 -7.54 -43.71
C GLY A 517 3.35 -8.72 -42.81
N ARG A 518 4.06 -8.43 -41.72
CA ARG A 518 4.68 -9.41 -40.82
C ARG A 518 3.94 -9.44 -39.50
N ARG A 519 3.56 -10.65 -39.06
CA ARG A 519 2.64 -10.85 -37.92
C ARG A 519 3.29 -11.45 -36.67
N TYR A 520 4.46 -12.08 -36.71
CA TYR A 520 5.03 -12.77 -35.54
C TYR A 520 6.18 -11.97 -34.90
N GLY A 521 6.20 -11.86 -33.57
CA GLY A 521 7.22 -11.07 -32.87
C GLY A 521 7.55 -11.49 -31.44
N ILE A 522 6.69 -12.24 -30.73
CA ILE A 522 6.93 -12.59 -29.32
C ILE A 522 6.62 -14.08 -29.07
N HIS A 523 7.52 -14.76 -28.35
CA HIS A 523 7.42 -16.17 -28.01
C HIS A 523 7.30 -16.34 -26.50
N ILE A 524 6.24 -17.00 -26.02
CA ILE A 524 6.03 -17.30 -24.60
C ILE A 524 6.04 -18.82 -24.39
N ILE A 525 6.81 -19.30 -23.42
CA ILE A 525 6.82 -20.68 -22.92
C ILE A 525 6.34 -20.65 -21.48
N ALA A 526 5.48 -21.59 -21.08
CA ALA A 526 4.93 -21.61 -19.72
C ALA A 526 4.90 -23.02 -19.13
N PHE A 527 5.44 -23.18 -17.93
CA PHE A 527 5.49 -24.44 -17.18
C PHE A 527 4.87 -24.29 -15.79
N LEU A 528 4.26 -25.36 -15.29
CA LEU A 528 3.79 -25.45 -13.91
C LEU A 528 4.90 -26.00 -13.01
N THR A 529 5.16 -25.32 -11.90
CA THR A 529 6.19 -25.74 -10.94
C THR A 529 5.61 -26.52 -9.77
N ASN A 530 6.46 -27.32 -9.13
CA ASN A 530 6.16 -28.01 -7.87
C ASN A 530 6.00 -27.06 -6.66
N TYR A 531 6.33 -25.77 -6.84
CA TYR A 531 6.23 -24.77 -5.79
C TYR A 531 4.86 -24.09 -5.80
N THR A 532 4.30 -23.87 -4.62
CA THR A 532 3.04 -23.15 -4.46
C THR A 532 3.28 -21.72 -4.03
N PHE A 533 2.50 -20.78 -4.57
CA PHE A 533 2.56 -19.38 -4.16
C PHE A 533 2.34 -19.23 -2.65
N THR A 534 3.17 -18.40 -2.02
CA THR A 534 3.07 -18.07 -0.59
C THR A 534 3.47 -16.61 -0.36
N PHE A 535 2.89 -15.98 0.65
CA PHE A 535 3.22 -14.62 1.06
C PHE A 535 4.48 -14.54 1.94
N ASP A 536 5.08 -15.68 2.27
CA ASP A 536 6.33 -15.74 3.04
C ASP A 536 7.55 -15.45 2.15
N TYR A 537 8.24 -14.36 2.47
CA TYR A 537 9.44 -13.91 1.76
C TYR A 537 10.54 -14.98 1.71
N ALA A 538 10.80 -15.69 2.81
CA ALA A 538 11.90 -16.66 2.87
C ALA A 538 11.65 -17.86 1.95
N LYS A 539 10.40 -18.30 1.86
CA LYS A 539 10.00 -19.39 0.96
C LYS A 539 10.05 -18.94 -0.50
N MET A 540 9.46 -17.79 -0.83
CA MET A 540 9.46 -17.27 -2.21
C MET A 540 10.87 -16.96 -2.72
N LYS A 541 11.76 -16.42 -1.86
CA LYS A 541 13.16 -16.19 -2.22
C LYS A 541 13.94 -17.48 -2.48
N ARG A 542 13.53 -18.60 -1.89
CA ARG A 542 14.14 -19.91 -2.16
C ARG A 542 13.59 -20.54 -3.45
N TYR A 543 12.36 -20.18 -3.82
CA TYR A 543 11.71 -20.66 -5.05
C TYR A 543 12.17 -19.90 -6.30
N TYR A 544 12.45 -18.60 -6.16
CA TYR A 544 13.11 -17.76 -7.17
C TYR A 544 14.60 -18.05 -7.21
#